data_AF-A0A938PR76-F1
#
_entry.id   AF-A0A938PR76-F1
#
_cell.length_a   1.000
_cell.length_b   1.000
_cell.length_c   1.000
_cell.angle_alpha   90.00
_cell.angle_beta   90.00
_cell.angle_gamma   90.00
#
_symmetry.space_group_name_H-M   'P 1'
#
loop_
_entity.id
_entity.type
_entity.pdbx_description
1 polymer ?
#
loop_
_entity_poly.entity_id
_entity_poly.type
_entity_poly.pdbx_seq_one_letter_code
_entity_poly.pdbx_strand_id
1 'polypeptide(L)'
;MSLHDTHTADSHRTRLVGFHDLQGRESLQVTLQGDWCYVGHLPGCLPNPLTGKAEHNGTSILDVSDPGTPTLVAHIPSGPDANCRAVQVINSPRDGKRYLARNHETASACSFQIFDISDRAHPVMVADVASTPA
;
A
#
# COMPACT_ATOMS: atom_id res chain seq x y z
N MET A 1 -9.02 3.01 34.40
CA MET A 1 -7.90 2.07 34.27
C MET A 1 -7.71 1.84 32.78
N SER A 2 -6.86 2.65 32.13
CA SER A 2 -6.69 2.63 30.68
C SER A 2 -5.44 1.82 30.35
N LEU A 3 -5.65 0.66 29.74
CA LEU A 3 -4.60 -0.19 29.22
C LEU A 3 -4.19 0.37 27.84
N HIS A 4 -3.22 1.27 27.83
CA HIS A 4 -2.41 1.44 26.62
C HIS A 4 -1.27 0.43 26.74
N ASP A 5 -1.41 -0.71 26.06
CA ASP A 5 -0.27 -1.57 25.77
C ASP A 5 0.72 -0.74 24.93
N THR A 6 1.75 -0.21 25.60
CA THR A 6 2.84 0.46 24.91
C THR A 6 3.59 -0.61 24.13
N HIS A 7 3.49 -0.58 22.80
CA HIS A 7 4.38 -1.33 21.93
C HIS A 7 5.84 -0.94 22.25
N THR A 8 6.52 -1.74 23.07
CA THR A 8 7.94 -1.57 23.37
C THR A 8 8.75 -2.07 22.18
N ALA A 9 9.20 -1.15 21.32
CA ALA A 9 10.20 -1.43 20.30
C ALA A 9 11.58 -1.48 20.98
N ASP A 10 12.31 -2.59 20.80
CA ASP A 10 13.73 -2.60 21.14
C ASP A 10 14.43 -1.55 20.28
N SER A 11 15.10 -0.60 20.94
CA SER A 11 15.64 0.58 20.27
C SER A 11 16.83 1.13 21.04
N HIS A 12 17.83 1.61 20.29
CA HIS A 12 18.99 2.29 20.85
C HIS A 12 19.21 3.59 20.08
N ARG A 13 19.07 4.74 20.74
CA ARG A 13 19.11 6.10 20.14
C ARG A 13 18.05 6.37 19.08
N THR A 14 16.94 5.63 19.10
CA THR A 14 15.73 5.91 18.35
C THR A 14 14.53 5.83 19.29
N ARG A 15 13.39 6.39 18.87
CA ARG A 15 12.12 6.29 19.61
C ARG A 15 11.00 6.12 18.60
N LEU A 16 10.03 5.27 18.92
CA LEU A 16 8.79 5.17 18.15
C LEU A 16 8.03 6.51 18.20
N VAL A 17 7.73 7.06 17.03
CA VAL A 17 6.96 8.32 16.90
C VAL A 17 5.48 8.02 16.66
N GLY A 18 5.19 7.10 15.76
CA GLY A 18 3.86 6.62 15.44
C GLY A 18 3.96 5.28 14.70
N PHE A 19 2.84 4.61 14.54
CA PHE A 19 2.73 3.39 13.76
C PHE A 19 1.31 3.24 13.21
N HIS A 20 1.17 2.39 12.21
CA HIS A 20 -0.12 1.90 11.74
C HIS A 20 0.05 0.42 11.44
N ASP A 21 -0.85 -0.41 11.99
CA ASP A 21 -0.71 -1.88 11.98
C ASP A 21 -1.06 -2.54 10.64
N LEU A 22 -1.63 -1.77 9.71
CA LEU A 22 -2.11 -2.25 8.39
C LEU A 22 -3.06 -3.44 8.50
N GLN A 23 -3.83 -3.51 9.61
CA GLN A 23 -4.68 -4.64 9.96
C GLN A 23 -3.94 -5.99 10.00
N GLY A 24 -2.62 -5.98 10.21
CA GLY A 24 -1.79 -7.19 10.19
C GLY A 24 -1.53 -7.76 8.79
N ARG A 25 -1.76 -7.00 7.70
CA ARG A 25 -1.45 -7.44 6.34
C ARG A 25 0.06 -7.62 6.18
N GLU A 26 0.50 -8.85 5.94
CA GLU A 26 1.89 -9.15 5.63
C GLU A 26 2.37 -8.35 4.42
N SER A 27 3.56 -7.74 4.55
CA SER A 27 4.06 -6.72 3.63
C SER A 27 5.54 -6.93 3.35
N LEU A 28 6.04 -6.42 2.22
CA LEU A 28 7.47 -6.45 1.91
C LEU A 28 8.04 -5.07 1.61
N GLN A 29 7.58 -4.43 0.53
CA GLN A 29 8.10 -3.12 0.15
C GLN A 29 7.23 -2.00 0.69
N VAL A 30 7.90 -0.98 1.23
CA VAL A 30 7.33 0.30 1.61
C VAL A 30 8.01 1.38 0.77
N THR A 31 7.23 2.25 0.13
CA THR A 31 7.71 3.38 -0.66
C THR A 31 7.15 4.67 -0.06
N LEU A 32 8.03 5.63 0.21
CA LEU A 32 7.66 6.96 0.73
C LEU A 32 7.80 8.02 -0.37
N GLN A 33 6.86 8.96 -0.42
CA GLN A 33 6.90 10.09 -1.34
C GLN A 33 6.27 11.34 -0.70
N GLY A 34 7.12 12.20 -0.14
CA GLY A 34 6.65 13.31 0.69
C GLY A 34 5.82 12.76 1.86
N ASP A 35 4.62 13.28 2.03
CA ASP A 35 3.69 12.93 3.11
C ASP A 35 2.90 11.63 2.88
N TRP A 36 3.34 10.78 1.94
CA TRP A 36 2.60 9.58 1.56
C TRP A 36 3.45 8.32 1.65
N CYS A 37 2.81 7.26 2.12
CA CYS A 37 3.39 5.93 2.25
C CYS A 37 2.57 4.92 1.45
N TYR A 38 3.24 4.08 0.67
CA TYR A 38 2.63 3.04 -0.16
C TYR A 38 3.23 1.69 0.24
N VAL A 39 2.39 0.73 0.57
CA VAL A 39 2.83 -0.57 1.11
C VAL A 39 2.29 -1.70 0.25
N GLY A 40 3.20 -2.52 -0.28
CA GLY A 40 2.86 -3.70 -1.05
C GLY A 40 2.72 -4.94 -0.16
N HIS A 41 1.66 -5.73 -0.38
CA HIS A 41 1.29 -6.86 0.47
C HIS A 41 1.51 -8.23 -0.19
N LEU A 42 1.76 -9.24 0.65
CA LEU A 42 1.71 -10.66 0.29
C LEU A 42 0.25 -11.13 0.15
N PRO A 43 -0.02 -12.30 -0.47
CA PRO A 43 -1.36 -12.86 -0.55
C PRO A 43 -2.07 -12.96 0.80
N GLY A 44 -3.37 -12.77 0.80
CA GLY A 44 -4.21 -12.84 2.00
C GLY A 44 -5.56 -12.18 1.76
N CYS A 45 -6.46 -12.30 2.73
CA CYS A 45 -7.76 -11.62 2.69
C CYS A 45 -8.12 -11.21 4.12
N LEU A 46 -8.31 -9.91 4.33
CA LEU A 46 -8.54 -9.33 5.66
C LEU A 46 -9.62 -8.25 5.56
N PRO A 47 -10.35 -7.98 6.66
CA PRO A 47 -11.29 -6.86 6.72
C PRO A 47 -10.61 -5.53 6.36
N ASN A 48 -11.27 -4.74 5.52
CA ASN A 48 -10.88 -3.37 5.21
C ASN A 48 -11.76 -2.40 6.02
N PRO A 49 -11.19 -1.60 6.93
CA PRO A 49 -11.95 -0.64 7.73
C PRO A 49 -12.58 0.49 6.91
N LEU A 50 -12.07 0.78 5.70
CA LEU A 50 -12.59 1.84 4.84
C LEU A 50 -13.91 1.43 4.15
N THR A 51 -14.08 0.14 3.87
CA THR A 51 -15.24 -0.38 3.11
C THR A 51 -16.16 -1.27 3.95
N GLY A 52 -15.68 -1.74 5.10
CA GLY A 52 -16.39 -2.71 5.95
C GLY A 52 -16.42 -4.14 5.39
N LYS A 53 -15.67 -4.42 4.32
CA LYS A 53 -15.67 -5.72 3.63
C LYS A 53 -14.36 -6.46 3.81
N ALA A 54 -14.39 -7.79 3.73
CA ALA A 54 -13.18 -8.58 3.58
C ALA A 54 -12.65 -8.42 2.15
N GLU A 55 -11.37 -8.05 2.03
CA GLU A 55 -10.74 -7.75 0.74
C GLU A 55 -9.36 -8.40 0.66
N HIS A 56 -9.06 -8.92 -0.53
CA HIS A 56 -7.75 -9.47 -0.82
C HIS A 56 -6.66 -8.43 -0.61
N ASN A 57 -5.53 -8.89 -0.09
CA ASN A 57 -4.32 -8.09 0.04
C ASN A 57 -3.91 -7.56 -1.35
N GLY A 58 -3.33 -6.37 -1.36
CA GLY A 58 -2.94 -5.68 -2.57
C GLY A 58 -1.97 -4.58 -2.22
N THR A 59 -2.43 -3.33 -2.21
CA THR A 59 -1.58 -2.18 -1.87
C THR A 59 -2.32 -1.22 -0.95
N SER A 60 -1.72 -0.90 0.20
CA SER A 60 -2.22 0.15 1.09
C SER A 60 -1.59 1.50 0.76
N ILE A 61 -2.38 2.56 0.85
CA ILE A 61 -1.94 3.95 0.72
C ILE A 61 -2.26 4.67 2.02
N LEU A 62 -1.24 5.25 2.64
CA LEU A 62 -1.34 5.96 3.90
C LEU A 62 -0.91 7.41 3.74
N ASP A 63 -1.66 8.30 4.38
CA ASP A 63 -1.22 9.65 4.69
C ASP A 63 -0.31 9.59 5.93
N VAL A 64 0.90 10.14 5.79
CA VAL A 64 1.92 10.21 6.84
C VAL A 64 2.38 11.66 7.07
N SER A 65 1.56 12.64 6.71
CA SER A 65 1.81 14.08 6.98
C SER A 65 1.98 14.36 8.48
N ASP A 66 1.19 13.69 9.32
CA ASP A 66 1.47 13.54 10.75
C ASP A 66 2.16 12.20 11.01
N PRO A 67 3.48 12.16 11.27
CA PRO A 67 4.21 10.93 11.52
C PRO A 67 3.81 10.25 12.84
N GLY A 68 3.13 10.95 13.75
CA GLY A 68 2.57 10.39 14.98
C GLY A 68 1.31 9.56 14.76
N THR A 69 0.56 9.86 13.70
CA THR A 69 -0.72 9.20 13.37
C THR A 69 -0.85 8.87 11.88
N PRO A 70 -0.02 7.95 11.34
CA PRO A 70 -0.20 7.45 9.98
C PRO A 70 -1.64 6.94 9.76
N THR A 71 -2.29 7.37 8.68
CA THR A 71 -3.71 7.08 8.44
C THR A 71 -3.90 6.36 7.12
N LEU A 72 -4.59 5.21 7.13
CA LEU A 72 -4.98 4.52 5.90
C LEU A 72 -6.00 5.36 5.12
N VAL A 73 -5.65 5.72 3.88
CA VAL A 73 -6.50 6.52 2.99
C VAL A 73 -7.14 5.67 1.91
N ALA A 74 -6.43 4.66 1.40
CA ALA A 74 -6.99 3.71 0.46
C ALA A 74 -6.33 2.34 0.61
N HIS A 75 -7.10 1.30 0.24
CA HIS A 75 -6.59 -0.04 -0.02
C HIS A 75 -7.00 -0.42 -1.43
N ILE A 76 -6.02 -0.72 -2.28
CA ILE A 76 -6.24 -1.23 -3.63
C ILE A 76 -6.22 -2.76 -3.54
N PRO A 77 -7.38 -3.43 -3.52
CA PRO A 77 -7.41 -4.89 -3.43
C PRO A 77 -6.75 -5.51 -4.66
N SER A 78 -6.36 -6.77 -4.50
CA SER A 78 -5.95 -7.62 -5.62
C SER A 78 -6.98 -8.72 -5.88
N GLY A 79 -6.61 -9.70 -6.71
CA GLY A 79 -7.31 -10.97 -6.83
C GLY A 79 -6.90 -11.98 -5.75
N PRO A 80 -7.58 -13.15 -5.71
CA PRO A 80 -7.16 -14.29 -4.90
C PRO A 80 -5.71 -14.68 -5.17
N ASP A 81 -4.99 -15.05 -4.11
CA ASP A 81 -3.61 -15.57 -4.15
C ASP A 81 -2.57 -14.66 -4.83
N ALA A 82 -2.92 -13.41 -5.11
CA ALA A 82 -2.06 -12.48 -5.79
C ALA A 82 -1.06 -11.81 -4.84
N ASN A 83 0.19 -11.77 -5.26
CA ASN A 83 1.27 -11.09 -4.60
C ASN A 83 1.46 -9.70 -5.21
N CYS A 84 1.34 -8.67 -4.38
CA CYS A 84 1.49 -7.26 -4.75
C CYS A 84 2.55 -6.57 -3.88
N ARG A 85 3.62 -7.29 -3.58
CA ARG A 85 4.65 -6.93 -2.58
C ARG A 85 5.60 -5.81 -3.01
N ALA A 86 5.70 -5.53 -4.31
CA ALA A 86 6.55 -4.49 -4.87
C ALA A 86 5.68 -3.32 -5.37
N VAL A 87 6.03 -2.10 -4.95
CA VAL A 87 5.30 -0.88 -5.25
C VAL A 87 6.28 0.28 -5.50
N GLN A 88 6.07 1.01 -6.58
CA GLN A 88 6.80 2.23 -6.95
C GLN A 88 5.81 3.33 -7.30
N VAL A 89 6.19 4.58 -7.03
CA VAL A 89 5.35 5.75 -7.31
C VAL A 89 6.13 6.80 -8.07
N ILE A 90 5.51 7.34 -9.11
CA ILE A 90 6.11 8.31 -10.03
C ILE A 90 5.21 9.55 -10.10
N ASN A 91 5.80 10.71 -9.88
CA ASN A 91 5.18 11.99 -10.27
C ASN A 91 5.51 12.24 -11.74
N SER A 92 4.50 12.23 -12.59
CA SER A 92 4.68 12.43 -14.03
C SER A 92 4.76 13.93 -14.34
N PRO A 93 5.91 14.43 -14.85
CA PRO A 93 6.02 15.84 -15.25
C PRO A 93 5.25 16.15 -16.54
N ARG A 94 4.82 15.11 -17.28
CA ARG A 94 4.17 15.26 -18.59
C ARG A 94 2.72 15.73 -18.48
N ASP A 95 2.00 15.23 -17.49
CA ASP A 95 0.57 15.47 -17.29
C ASP A 95 0.24 15.95 -15.87
N GLY A 96 1.26 16.13 -15.00
CA GLY A 96 1.09 16.55 -13.61
C GLY A 96 0.45 15.49 -12.72
N LYS A 97 0.23 14.27 -13.24
CA LYS A 97 -0.42 13.17 -12.53
C LYS A 97 0.57 12.38 -11.70
N ARG A 98 0.03 11.50 -10.86
CA ARG A 98 0.81 10.58 -10.03
C ARG A 98 0.39 9.16 -10.34
N TYR A 99 1.38 8.32 -10.59
CA TYR A 99 1.15 6.93 -10.96
C TYR A 99 1.80 5.99 -9.96
N LEU A 100 1.05 4.98 -9.54
CA LEU A 100 1.54 3.85 -8.77
C LEU A 100 1.69 2.66 -9.70
N ALA A 101 2.86 2.05 -9.70
CA ALA A 101 3.12 0.78 -10.37
C ALA A 101 3.37 -0.30 -9.31
N ARG A 102 2.67 -1.43 -9.42
CA ARG A 102 2.88 -2.59 -8.56
C ARG A 102 3.04 -3.87 -9.37
N ASN A 103 3.74 -4.85 -8.82
CA ASN A 103 3.66 -6.20 -9.35
C ASN A 103 2.27 -6.80 -9.02
N HIS A 104 1.82 -7.70 -9.89
CA HIS A 104 0.65 -8.54 -9.66
C HIS A 104 1.00 -9.95 -10.12
N GLU A 105 1.34 -10.80 -9.15
CA GLU A 105 1.84 -12.16 -9.40
C GLU A 105 0.90 -13.19 -8.80
N THR A 106 0.46 -14.13 -9.61
CA THR A 106 -0.24 -15.36 -9.19
C THR A 106 0.57 -16.57 -9.65
N ALA A 107 0.13 -17.79 -9.33
CA ALA A 107 0.78 -19.00 -9.81
C ALA A 107 0.81 -19.13 -11.35
N SER A 108 -0.13 -18.48 -12.06
CA SER A 108 -0.31 -18.63 -13.51
C SER A 108 -0.11 -17.35 -14.32
N ALA A 109 0.07 -16.20 -13.68
CA ALA A 109 0.18 -14.92 -14.36
C ALA A 109 1.05 -13.94 -13.58
N CYS A 110 1.84 -13.15 -14.29
CA CYS A 110 2.62 -12.05 -13.75
C CYS A 110 2.39 -10.82 -14.63
N SER A 111 2.14 -9.69 -13.99
CA SER A 111 2.00 -8.41 -14.66
C SER A 111 2.42 -7.24 -13.78
N PHE A 112 2.54 -6.06 -14.38
CA PHE A 112 2.61 -4.80 -13.66
C PHE A 112 1.31 -4.02 -13.84
N GLN A 113 0.63 -3.78 -12.73
CA GLN A 113 -0.57 -2.94 -12.70
C GLN A 113 -0.18 -1.49 -12.42
N ILE A 114 -0.74 -0.57 -13.20
CA ILE A 114 -0.51 0.87 -13.08
C ILE A 114 -1.82 1.53 -12.70
N PHE A 115 -1.76 2.36 -11.66
CA PHE A 115 -2.89 3.14 -11.14
C PHE A 115 -2.58 4.62 -11.20
N ASP A 116 -3.52 5.43 -11.70
CA ASP A 116 -3.54 6.86 -11.43
C ASP A 116 -3.98 7.07 -9.97
N ILE A 117 -3.10 7.67 -9.18
CA ILE A 117 -3.28 8.00 -7.76
C ILE A 117 -3.21 9.51 -7.54
N SER A 118 -3.61 10.28 -8.55
CA SER A 118 -3.71 11.75 -8.42
C SER A 118 -4.73 12.12 -7.34
N ASP A 119 -5.83 11.38 -7.22
CA ASP A 119 -6.62 11.27 -5.99
C ASP A 119 -6.24 9.96 -5.30
N ARG A 120 -5.64 10.05 -4.11
CA ARG A 120 -5.14 8.88 -3.37
C ARG A 120 -6.22 8.12 -2.61
N ALA A 121 -7.37 8.75 -2.37
CA ALA A 121 -8.52 8.07 -1.80
C ALA A 121 -9.27 7.24 -2.86
N HIS A 122 -9.10 7.58 -4.15
CA HIS A 122 -9.77 6.92 -5.26
C HIS A 122 -8.79 6.51 -6.38
N PRO A 123 -7.88 5.54 -6.14
CA PRO A 123 -6.99 5.03 -7.17
C PRO A 123 -7.75 4.44 -8.36
N VAL A 124 -7.32 4.76 -9.58
CA VAL A 124 -7.93 4.24 -10.82
C VAL A 124 -6.91 3.44 -11.61
N MET A 125 -7.20 2.17 -11.88
CA MET A 125 -6.32 1.36 -12.73
C MET A 125 -6.34 1.91 -14.17
N VAL A 126 -5.16 2.18 -14.73
CA VAL A 126 -4.99 2.72 -16.09
C VAL A 126 -4.30 1.74 -17.04
N ALA A 127 -3.57 0.76 -16.50
CA ALA A 127 -2.96 -0.30 -17.31
C ALA A 127 -2.71 -1.56 -16.48
N ASP A 128 -2.69 -2.70 -17.18
CA ASP A 128 -2.20 -3.98 -16.69
C ASP A 128 -1.26 -4.55 -17.76
N VAL A 129 0.04 -4.59 -17.46
CA VAL A 129 1.11 -4.90 -18.42
C VAL A 129 1.66 -6.28 -18.12
N ALA A 130 1.13 -7.29 -18.80
CA ALA A 130 1.53 -8.70 -18.65
C ALA A 130 2.66 -9.13 -19.61
N SER A 131 2.98 -8.30 -20.61
CA SER A 131 4.05 -8.55 -21.59
C SER A 131 4.58 -7.24 -22.16
N THR A 132 5.82 -7.24 -22.61
CA THR A 132 6.36 -6.18 -23.46
C THR A 132 5.84 -6.39 -24.90
N PRO A 133 5.41 -5.32 -25.60
CA PRO A 133 5.14 -5.41 -27.04
C PRO A 133 6.37 -5.95 -27.77
N ALA A 134 6.14 -6.84 -28.74
CA ALA A 134 7.16 -7.38 -29.61
C ALA A 134 7.71 -6.32 -30.58
#